data_AF-A0A5C7VXA1-F1
#
_entry.id   AF-A0A5C7VXA1-F1
#
_cell.length_a   1.000
_cell.length_b   1.000
_cell.length_c   1.000
_cell.angle_alpha   90.00
_cell.angle_beta   90.00
_cell.angle_gamma   90.00
#
_symmetry.space_group_name_H-M   'P 1'
#
loop_
_entity.id
_entity.type
_entity.pdbx_description
1 polymer ?
#
loop_
_entity_poly.entity_id
_entity_poly.type
_entity_poly.pdbx_seq_one_letter_code
_entity_poly.pdbx_strand_id
1 'polypeptide(L)'
;MNDETIQVPTGDYDRFIQAACAAAATEMEKLVQATISTLRGMDAIGMFGDVAARHLWDEYCWQLQEGPYDNDDFGFGSTSENFEEVLDGVIAAAIDALPQHTLLFLSIYTRNDLDAESDSDSIGGISRDDIVSAVLERVSGAASRRNLDVIGPYRGDVISMEVSLEGLAGEALSELREQSDFLAEHVDQMLEGGASNISDISHALLERYVELIHEDEDGALLAALFDRFENDIRALVLEKDIRPAVENAISQLEDES
;
A
#
# COMPACT_ATOMS: atom_id res chain seq x y z
N MET A 1 -38.70 -23.01 -28.73
CA MET A 1 -38.46 -21.65 -28.23
C MET A 1 -38.01 -20.85 -29.44
N ASN A 2 -38.70 -19.76 -29.76
CA ASN A 2 -38.31 -18.90 -30.87
C ASN A 2 -37.24 -17.96 -30.32
N ASP A 3 -36.00 -18.11 -30.78
CA ASP A 3 -34.98 -17.08 -30.59
C ASP A 3 -35.38 -15.87 -31.44
N GLU A 4 -35.92 -14.84 -30.79
CA GLU A 4 -36.15 -13.55 -31.41
C GLU A 4 -34.79 -12.87 -31.62
N THR A 5 -34.12 -13.19 -32.72
CA THR A 5 -32.90 -12.51 -33.14
C THR A 5 -33.27 -11.14 -33.74
N ILE A 6 -32.93 -10.06 -33.04
CA ILE A 6 -33.06 -8.70 -33.57
C ILE A 6 -31.83 -8.41 -34.43
N GLN A 7 -32.03 -8.23 -35.74
CA GLN A 7 -30.95 -7.80 -36.63
C GLN A 7 -30.75 -6.29 -36.52
N VAL A 8 -29.58 -5.88 -36.01
CA VAL A 8 -29.18 -4.48 -35.91
C VAL A 8 -28.28 -4.14 -37.11
N PRO A 9 -28.49 -3.01 -37.80
CA PRO A 9 -27.59 -2.54 -38.85
C PRO A 9 -26.16 -2.40 -38.31
N THR A 10 -25.16 -2.89 -39.07
CA THR A 10 -23.75 -2.96 -38.64
C THR A 10 -23.19 -1.62 -38.14
N GLY A 11 -23.56 -0.50 -38.76
CA GLY A 11 -23.09 0.83 -38.33
C GLY A 11 -23.68 1.34 -37.02
N ASP A 12 -24.91 0.92 -36.67
CA ASP A 12 -25.53 1.27 -35.38
C ASP A 12 -25.05 0.31 -34.28
N TYR A 13 -24.74 -0.93 -34.66
CA TYR A 13 -24.11 -1.93 -33.82
C TYR A 13 -22.70 -1.49 -33.36
N ASP A 14 -21.85 -1.06 -34.30
CA ASP A 14 -20.49 -0.61 -33.97
C ASP A 14 -20.50 0.63 -33.06
N ARG A 15 -21.43 1.57 -33.32
CA ARG A 15 -21.61 2.76 -32.47
C ARG A 15 -22.07 2.40 -31.06
N PHE A 16 -22.96 1.42 -30.94
CA PHE A 16 -23.41 0.93 -29.65
C PHE A 16 -22.27 0.27 -28.87
N ILE A 17 -21.48 -0.60 -29.51
CA ILE A 17 -20.31 -1.23 -28.88
C ILE A 17 -19.34 -0.15 -28.40
N GLN A 18 -18.99 0.82 -29.24
CA GLN A 18 -18.06 1.89 -28.85
C GLN A 18 -18.56 2.68 -27.64
N ALA A 19 -19.86 3.01 -27.60
CA ALA A 19 -20.45 3.73 -26.47
C ALA A 19 -20.48 2.86 -25.20
N ALA A 20 -20.82 1.57 -25.33
CA ALA A 20 -20.82 0.62 -24.23
C ALA A 20 -19.41 0.41 -23.66
N CYS A 21 -18.40 0.23 -24.53
CA CYS A 21 -17.00 0.11 -24.14
C CYS A 21 -16.47 1.36 -23.45
N ALA A 22 -16.82 2.55 -23.94
CA ALA A 22 -16.41 3.81 -23.31
C ALA A 22 -17.00 3.98 -21.90
N ALA A 23 -18.28 3.61 -21.72
CA ALA A 23 -18.92 3.63 -20.41
C ALA A 23 -18.33 2.57 -19.47
N ALA A 24 -18.13 1.35 -19.97
CA ALA A 24 -17.58 0.22 -19.23
C ALA A 24 -16.12 0.44 -18.80
N ALA A 25 -15.29 1.10 -19.62
CA ALA A 25 -13.90 1.38 -19.27
C ALA A 25 -13.78 2.19 -17.97
N THR A 26 -14.68 3.16 -17.77
CA THR A 26 -14.71 3.97 -16.55
C THR A 26 -15.14 3.14 -15.34
N GLU A 27 -16.14 2.27 -15.52
CA GLU A 27 -16.62 1.39 -14.44
C GLU A 27 -15.62 0.28 -14.11
N MET A 28 -14.86 -0.20 -15.10
CA MET A 28 -13.76 -1.15 -14.93
C MET A 28 -12.66 -0.55 -14.06
N GLU A 29 -12.22 0.68 -14.34
CA GLU A 29 -11.22 1.36 -13.52
C GLU A 29 -11.70 1.56 -12.08
N LYS A 30 -12.97 1.94 -11.89
CA LYS A 30 -13.56 2.05 -10.54
C LYS A 30 -13.57 0.72 -9.79
N LEU A 31 -13.89 -0.39 -10.47
CA LEU A 31 -13.85 -1.73 -9.87
C LEU A 31 -12.43 -2.11 -9.43
N VAL A 32 -11.43 -1.85 -10.27
CA VAL A 32 -10.02 -2.10 -9.93
C VAL A 32 -9.61 -1.28 -8.70
N GLN A 33 -9.89 0.02 -8.70
CA GLN A 33 -9.56 0.90 -7.57
C GLN A 33 -10.31 0.51 -6.28
N ALA A 34 -11.58 0.11 -6.38
CA ALA A 34 -12.36 -0.36 -5.25
C ALA A 34 -11.80 -1.67 -4.67
N THR A 35 -11.35 -2.58 -5.53
CA THR A 35 -10.69 -3.84 -5.13
C THR A 35 -9.39 -3.55 -4.38
N ILE A 36 -8.51 -2.73 -4.96
CA ILE A 36 -7.25 -2.31 -4.31
C ILE A 36 -7.52 -1.61 -2.98
N SER A 37 -8.50 -0.70 -2.93
CA SER A 37 -8.85 0.03 -1.71
C SER A 37 -9.38 -0.91 -0.63
N THR A 38 -10.12 -1.96 -1.00
CA THR A 38 -10.60 -2.97 -0.07
C THR A 38 -9.45 -3.80 0.49
N LEU A 39 -8.49 -4.21 -0.35
CA LEU A 39 -7.28 -4.90 0.09
C LEU A 39 -6.38 -4.03 0.98
N ARG A 40 -6.36 -2.71 0.74
CA ARG A 40 -5.71 -1.74 1.64
C ARG A 40 -6.44 -1.54 2.96
N GLY A 41 -7.73 -1.87 3.04
CA GLY A 41 -8.49 -1.83 4.29
C GLY A 41 -8.40 -3.11 5.12
N MET A 42 -7.69 -4.12 4.63
CA MET A 42 -7.50 -5.40 5.30
C MET A 42 -6.09 -5.48 5.87
N ASP A 43 -5.99 -5.97 7.11
CA ASP A 43 -4.72 -6.23 7.77
C ASP A 43 -3.94 -7.28 6.96
N ALA A 44 -2.61 -7.13 6.89
CA ALA A 44 -1.75 -8.21 6.42
C ALA A 44 -1.88 -9.44 7.33
N ILE A 45 -1.68 -10.64 6.80
CA ILE A 45 -1.95 -11.88 7.57
C ILE A 45 -0.75 -12.85 7.53
N GLY A 46 0.09 -12.80 6.49
CA GLY A 46 1.25 -13.67 6.37
C GLY A 46 2.54 -12.96 6.74
N MET A 47 3.39 -12.69 5.75
CA MET A 47 4.76 -12.16 5.92
C MET A 47 4.78 -10.81 6.67
N PHE A 48 3.70 -10.04 6.53
CA PHE A 48 3.59 -8.70 7.08
C PHE A 48 2.56 -8.60 8.23
N GLY A 49 2.01 -9.73 8.71
CA GLY A 49 0.89 -9.72 9.66
C GLY A 49 1.20 -9.15 11.04
N ASP A 50 2.47 -9.09 11.44
CA ASP A 50 2.91 -8.51 12.71
C ASP A 50 3.23 -7.00 12.62
N VAL A 51 3.04 -6.39 11.45
CA VAL A 51 3.44 -5.00 11.19
C VAL A 51 2.20 -4.15 10.93
N ALA A 52 1.85 -3.27 11.88
CA ALA A 52 0.58 -2.52 11.88
C ALA A 52 0.35 -1.64 10.64
N ALA A 53 1.43 -1.11 10.04
CA ALA A 53 1.37 -0.27 8.85
C ALA A 53 1.19 -1.06 7.54
N ARG A 54 0.94 -2.37 7.61
CA ARG A 54 0.90 -3.26 6.44
C ARG A 54 -0.50 -3.73 6.15
N HIS A 55 -0.83 -3.66 4.87
CA HIS A 55 -2.12 -4.10 4.37
C HIS A 55 -1.94 -5.35 3.54
N LEU A 56 -3.04 -6.09 3.37
CA LEU A 56 -3.08 -7.23 2.47
C LEU A 56 -2.65 -6.85 1.04
N TRP A 57 -2.93 -5.63 0.59
CA TRP A 57 -2.43 -5.12 -0.69
C TRP A 57 -0.89 -5.13 -0.82
N ASP A 58 -0.17 -4.77 0.24
CA ASP A 58 1.31 -4.72 0.21
C ASP A 58 1.89 -6.13 0.16
N GLU A 59 1.27 -7.06 0.88
CA GLU A 59 1.61 -8.49 0.84
C GLU A 59 1.37 -9.09 -0.54
N TYR A 60 0.24 -8.76 -1.18
CA TYR A 60 -0.07 -9.19 -2.55
C TYR A 60 0.98 -8.71 -3.56
N CYS A 61 1.31 -7.42 -3.51
CA CYS A 61 2.27 -6.82 -4.43
C CYS A 61 3.65 -7.43 -4.29
N TRP A 62 4.08 -7.69 -3.05
CA TRP A 62 5.35 -8.32 -2.76
C TRP A 62 5.38 -9.77 -3.27
N GLN A 63 4.38 -10.58 -2.91
CA GLN A 63 4.31 -11.99 -3.31
C GLN A 63 4.21 -12.17 -4.84
N LEU A 64 3.49 -11.27 -5.53
CA LEU A 64 3.36 -11.32 -6.98
C LEU A 64 4.70 -11.06 -7.70
N GLN A 65 5.54 -10.16 -7.17
CA GLN A 65 6.79 -9.74 -7.81
C GLN A 65 7.99 -10.61 -7.43
N GLU A 66 8.14 -10.96 -6.15
CA GLU A 66 9.26 -11.79 -5.66
C GLU A 66 8.98 -13.30 -5.80
N GLY A 67 7.73 -13.67 -6.08
CA GLY A 67 7.29 -15.05 -6.23
C GLY A 67 7.13 -15.77 -4.89
N PRO A 68 6.55 -16.98 -4.89
CA PRO A 68 6.40 -17.75 -3.67
C PRO A 68 7.78 -18.28 -3.22
N TYR A 69 8.24 -17.87 -2.04
CA TYR A 69 9.30 -18.58 -1.32
C TYR A 69 8.71 -19.84 -0.71
N ASP A 70 9.23 -20.99 -1.14
CA ASP A 70 8.86 -22.36 -0.79
C ASP A 70 8.14 -22.61 0.57
N ASN A 71 6.93 -23.20 0.47
CA ASN A 71 6.55 -24.55 0.94
C ASN A 71 6.85 -25.04 2.37
N ASP A 72 7.24 -24.21 3.34
CA ASP A 72 7.58 -24.70 4.69
C ASP A 72 6.58 -24.25 5.77
N ASP A 73 5.52 -25.04 5.93
CA ASP A 73 4.68 -25.42 7.10
C ASP A 73 4.39 -24.44 8.27
N PHE A 74 4.78 -23.17 8.23
CA PHE A 74 4.45 -22.16 9.24
C PHE A 74 4.23 -20.79 8.58
N GLY A 75 3.01 -20.59 8.07
CA GLY A 75 2.55 -19.33 7.47
C GLY A 75 2.04 -19.57 6.06
N PHE A 76 0.70 -19.67 5.92
CA PHE A 76 -0.03 -19.87 4.68
C PHE A 76 0.58 -20.91 3.71
N GLY A 77 0.18 -22.18 3.85
CA GLY A 77 0.43 -23.19 2.81
C GLY A 77 -0.08 -22.69 1.45
N SER A 78 0.78 -22.75 0.42
CA SER A 78 0.52 -22.24 -0.93
C SER A 78 -0.23 -20.89 -0.93
N THR A 79 0.50 -19.82 -0.67
CA THR A 79 0.01 -18.42 -0.71
C THR A 79 -0.71 -18.04 -2.00
N SER A 80 -0.65 -18.80 -3.09
CA SER A 80 -1.47 -18.54 -4.27
C SER A 80 -2.96 -18.84 -4.04
N GLU A 81 -3.33 -19.99 -3.47
CA GLU A 81 -4.75 -20.42 -3.44
C GLU A 81 -5.59 -19.59 -2.46
N ASN A 82 -5.10 -19.37 -1.24
CA ASN A 82 -5.84 -18.59 -0.23
C ASN A 82 -5.96 -17.10 -0.62
N PHE A 83 -4.94 -16.56 -1.30
CA PHE A 83 -4.93 -15.16 -1.72
C PHE A 83 -5.81 -14.95 -2.94
N GLU A 84 -5.82 -15.92 -3.87
CA GLU A 84 -6.78 -15.99 -4.98
C GLU A 84 -8.21 -16.08 -4.43
N GLU A 85 -8.50 -16.90 -3.42
CA GLU A 85 -9.84 -16.97 -2.81
C GLU A 85 -10.31 -15.65 -2.19
N VAL A 86 -9.42 -14.93 -1.48
CA VAL A 86 -9.75 -13.61 -0.92
C VAL A 86 -9.96 -12.58 -2.03
N LEU A 87 -9.10 -12.57 -3.03
CA LEU A 87 -9.18 -11.64 -4.16
C LEU A 87 -10.45 -11.89 -4.99
N ASP A 88 -10.76 -13.14 -5.30
CA ASP A 88 -11.99 -13.56 -5.97
C ASP A 88 -13.21 -13.18 -5.14
N GLY A 89 -13.17 -13.35 -3.82
CA GLY A 89 -14.24 -12.94 -2.92
C GLY A 89 -14.49 -11.43 -2.93
N VAL A 90 -13.42 -10.62 -2.89
CA VAL A 90 -13.51 -9.15 -2.95
C VAL A 90 -14.05 -8.69 -4.30
N ILE A 91 -13.53 -9.26 -5.41
CA ILE A 91 -13.97 -8.91 -6.77
C ILE A 91 -15.44 -9.33 -6.97
N ALA A 92 -15.82 -10.53 -6.55
CA ALA A 92 -17.20 -11.02 -6.64
C ALA A 92 -18.17 -10.12 -5.86
N ALA A 93 -17.81 -9.71 -4.64
CA ALA A 93 -18.62 -8.80 -3.84
C ALA A 93 -18.77 -7.42 -4.51
N ALA A 94 -17.71 -6.91 -5.13
CA ALA A 94 -17.75 -5.65 -5.87
C ALA A 94 -18.64 -5.75 -7.13
N ILE A 95 -18.57 -6.88 -7.86
CA ILE A 95 -19.39 -7.15 -9.04
C ILE A 95 -20.88 -7.32 -8.67
N ASP A 96 -21.18 -7.99 -7.55
CA ASP A 96 -22.56 -8.21 -7.10
C ASP A 96 -23.26 -6.92 -6.66
N ALA A 97 -22.50 -5.88 -6.30
CA ALA A 97 -23.04 -4.57 -6.00
C ALA A 97 -23.43 -3.77 -7.26
N LEU A 98 -23.04 -4.19 -8.46
CA LEU A 98 -23.25 -3.44 -9.69
C LEU A 98 -24.66 -3.63 -10.29
N PRO A 99 -25.22 -2.58 -10.91
CA PRO A 99 -26.43 -2.70 -11.71
C PRO A 99 -26.26 -3.63 -12.92
N GLN A 100 -27.33 -4.33 -13.29
CA GLN A 100 -27.33 -5.29 -14.40
C GLN A 100 -26.92 -4.70 -15.76
N HIS A 101 -27.24 -3.42 -16.01
CA HIS A 101 -26.83 -2.74 -17.24
C HIS A 101 -25.32 -2.46 -17.28
N THR A 102 -24.69 -2.21 -16.14
CA THR A 102 -23.24 -2.04 -16.02
C THR A 102 -22.53 -3.36 -16.29
N LEU A 103 -23.05 -4.48 -15.73
CA LEU A 103 -22.52 -5.82 -15.99
C LEU A 103 -22.59 -6.17 -17.49
N LEU A 104 -23.68 -5.81 -18.16
CA LEU A 104 -23.80 -6.01 -19.61
C LEU A 104 -22.73 -5.23 -20.38
N PHE A 105 -22.51 -3.95 -20.06
CA PHE A 105 -21.48 -3.14 -20.72
C PHE A 105 -20.07 -3.64 -20.43
N LEU A 106 -19.80 -4.09 -19.20
CA LEU A 106 -18.52 -4.69 -18.83
C LEU A 106 -18.26 -5.99 -19.61
N SER A 107 -19.27 -6.87 -19.76
CA SER A 107 -19.12 -8.08 -20.58
C SER A 107 -18.89 -7.79 -22.06
N ILE A 108 -19.48 -6.72 -22.61
CA ILE A 108 -19.20 -6.27 -23.98
C ILE A 108 -17.76 -5.77 -24.08
N TYR A 109 -17.33 -4.98 -23.08
CA TYR A 109 -15.99 -4.42 -23.02
C TYR A 109 -14.91 -5.49 -22.92
N THR A 110 -15.04 -6.48 -22.04
CA THR A 110 -14.03 -7.53 -21.87
C THR A 110 -13.89 -8.40 -23.11
N ARG A 111 -15.00 -8.76 -23.78
CA ARG A 111 -14.95 -9.48 -25.06
C ARG A 111 -14.25 -8.71 -26.16
N ASN A 112 -14.44 -7.39 -26.20
CA ASN A 112 -13.82 -6.53 -27.20
C ASN A 112 -12.33 -6.24 -26.90
N ASP A 113 -11.90 -6.38 -25.65
CA ASP A 113 -10.51 -6.15 -25.20
C ASP A 113 -9.64 -7.41 -25.33
N LEU A 114 -10.24 -8.60 -25.15
CA LEU A 114 -9.52 -9.88 -25.15
C LEU A 114 -9.17 -10.44 -26.54
N ASP A 115 -9.52 -9.74 -27.62
CA ASP A 115 -9.37 -10.20 -29.03
C ASP A 115 -9.85 -11.66 -29.23
N ALA A 116 -10.74 -12.11 -28.35
CA ALA A 116 -11.15 -13.48 -28.30
C ALA A 116 -12.07 -13.72 -29.49
N GLU A 117 -11.69 -14.65 -30.35
CA GLU A 117 -12.58 -15.32 -31.30
C GLU A 117 -13.67 -16.11 -30.53
N SER A 118 -14.40 -15.46 -29.63
CA SER A 118 -15.45 -16.07 -28.84
C SER A 118 -16.71 -16.11 -29.70
N ASP A 119 -17.16 -17.33 -30.00
CA ASP A 119 -18.39 -17.75 -30.71
C ASP A 119 -19.72 -17.19 -30.14
N SER A 120 -19.71 -16.11 -29.35
CA SER A 120 -20.93 -15.52 -28.82
C SER A 120 -21.45 -14.41 -29.72
N ASP A 121 -22.24 -14.78 -30.73
CA ASP A 121 -23.11 -13.92 -31.56
C ASP A 121 -24.17 -13.12 -30.75
N SER A 122 -24.01 -13.02 -29.42
CA SER A 122 -24.96 -12.47 -28.47
C SER A 122 -24.32 -11.41 -27.57
N ILE A 123 -24.40 -10.15 -28.00
CA ILE A 123 -24.13 -8.97 -27.16
C ILE A 123 -24.90 -8.98 -25.84
N GLY A 124 -26.06 -9.65 -25.78
CA GLY A 124 -26.96 -9.66 -24.62
C GLY A 124 -26.51 -10.52 -23.44
N GLY A 125 -25.42 -11.29 -23.57
CA GLY A 125 -24.96 -12.20 -22.53
C GLY A 125 -24.06 -11.52 -21.51
N ILE A 126 -24.45 -11.55 -20.23
CA ILE A 126 -23.58 -11.16 -19.11
C ILE A 126 -22.65 -12.34 -18.81
N SER A 127 -21.35 -12.11 -18.93
CA SER A 127 -20.30 -13.03 -18.49
C SER A 127 -19.62 -12.42 -17.28
N ARG A 128 -19.82 -13.03 -16.11
CA ARG A 128 -19.18 -12.60 -14.87
C ARG A 128 -17.72 -13.04 -14.82
N ASP A 129 -17.45 -14.25 -15.28
CA ASP A 129 -16.11 -14.83 -15.28
C ASP A 129 -15.14 -13.96 -16.09
N ASP A 130 -15.54 -13.51 -17.29
CA ASP A 130 -14.72 -12.60 -18.11
C ASP A 130 -14.44 -11.26 -17.41
N ILE A 131 -15.41 -10.75 -16.63
CA ILE A 131 -15.25 -9.51 -15.86
C ILE A 131 -14.27 -9.74 -14.71
N VAL A 132 -14.41 -10.84 -13.97
CA VAL A 132 -13.49 -11.21 -12.88
C VAL A 132 -12.07 -11.34 -13.42
N SER A 133 -11.86 -12.08 -14.50
CA SER A 133 -10.53 -12.24 -15.11
C SER A 133 -9.93 -10.90 -15.57
N ALA A 134 -10.73 -10.01 -16.16
CA ALA A 134 -10.27 -8.71 -16.62
C ALA A 134 -9.92 -7.74 -15.46
N VAL A 135 -10.65 -7.83 -14.33
CA VAL A 135 -10.33 -7.08 -13.10
C VAL A 135 -9.05 -7.64 -12.49
N LEU A 136 -8.95 -8.96 -12.37
CA LEU A 136 -7.78 -9.64 -11.82
C LEU A 136 -6.51 -9.27 -12.60
N GLU A 137 -6.53 -9.36 -13.93
CA GLU A 137 -5.38 -8.98 -14.78
C GLU A 137 -4.93 -7.53 -14.52
N ARG A 138 -5.87 -6.60 -14.37
CA ARG A 138 -5.57 -5.19 -14.11
C ARG A 138 -5.05 -4.96 -12.69
N VAL A 139 -5.60 -5.64 -11.70
CA VAL A 139 -5.12 -5.59 -10.31
C VAL A 139 -3.70 -6.16 -10.22
N SER A 140 -3.43 -7.31 -10.83
CA SER A 140 -2.08 -7.89 -10.96
C SER A 140 -1.13 -6.96 -11.71
N GLY A 141 -1.61 -6.32 -12.79
CA GLY A 141 -0.86 -5.32 -13.54
C GLY A 141 -0.50 -4.09 -12.71
N ALA A 142 -1.35 -3.67 -11.79
CA ALA A 142 -1.06 -2.59 -10.84
C ALA A 142 -0.08 -3.05 -9.75
N ALA A 143 -0.28 -4.25 -9.21
CA ALA A 143 0.55 -4.85 -8.17
C ALA A 143 2.00 -5.05 -8.64
N SER A 144 2.20 -5.53 -9.86
CA SER A 144 3.52 -5.75 -10.48
C SER A 144 4.35 -4.49 -10.75
N ARG A 145 3.75 -3.30 -10.61
CA ARG A 145 4.44 -2.01 -10.76
C ARG A 145 4.73 -1.34 -9.42
N ARG A 146 4.36 -1.96 -8.31
CA ARG A 146 4.53 -1.37 -6.98
C ARG A 146 6.01 -1.39 -6.61
N ASN A 147 6.50 -0.31 -6.00
CA ASN A 147 7.90 -0.22 -5.59
C ASN A 147 8.17 -1.15 -4.39
N LEU A 148 8.97 -2.19 -4.63
CA LEU A 148 9.41 -3.17 -3.64
C LEU A 148 10.27 -2.56 -2.54
N ASP A 149 10.97 -1.46 -2.80
CA ASP A 149 11.77 -0.77 -1.79
C ASP A 149 10.88 -0.16 -0.68
N VAL A 150 9.63 0.19 -1.02
CA VAL A 150 8.66 0.81 -0.10
C VAL A 150 7.77 -0.25 0.57
N ILE A 151 7.54 -1.39 -0.09
CA ILE A 151 6.66 -2.45 0.43
C ILE A 151 7.44 -3.69 0.88
N GLY A 152 8.76 -3.73 0.75
CA GLY A 152 9.55 -4.89 1.12
C GLY A 152 9.82 -4.99 2.61
N PRO A 153 10.26 -6.16 3.11
CA PRO A 153 10.66 -6.35 4.50
C PRO A 153 11.83 -5.45 4.89
N TYR A 154 12.71 -5.10 3.94
CA TYR A 154 13.88 -4.25 4.17
C TYR A 154 13.60 -2.76 3.91
N ARG A 155 12.33 -2.35 3.83
CA ARG A 155 11.99 -0.93 3.59
C ARG A 155 12.56 0.00 4.64
N GLY A 156 12.67 -0.47 5.89
CA GLY A 156 13.31 0.27 6.97
C GLY A 156 14.72 0.68 6.57
N ASP A 157 15.53 -0.27 6.08
CA ASP A 157 16.92 -0.03 5.66
C ASP A 157 17.01 0.87 4.42
N VAL A 158 16.11 0.72 3.45
CA VAL A 158 16.17 1.50 2.20
C VAL A 158 15.70 2.93 2.44
N ILE A 159 14.57 3.10 3.13
CA ILE A 159 13.99 4.41 3.41
C ILE A 159 14.86 5.19 4.40
N SER A 160 15.45 4.53 5.40
CA SER A 160 16.35 5.18 6.36
C SER A 160 17.65 5.68 5.74
N MET A 161 18.00 5.23 4.53
CA MET A 161 19.14 5.75 3.78
C MET A 161 18.81 7.01 2.98
N GLU A 162 17.53 7.24 2.66
CA GLU A 162 17.07 8.41 1.88
C GLU A 162 16.57 9.53 2.79
N VAL A 163 15.96 9.18 3.93
CA VAL A 163 15.46 10.14 4.92
C VAL A 163 16.51 10.43 5.97
N SER A 164 16.60 11.68 6.40
CA SER A 164 17.50 12.09 7.49
C SER A 164 16.76 12.86 8.58
N LEU A 165 17.17 12.62 9.82
CA LEU A 165 16.75 13.45 10.96
C LEU A 165 17.71 14.63 11.07
N GLU A 166 17.20 15.82 10.79
CA GLU A 166 17.93 17.07 11.04
C GLU A 166 17.84 17.47 12.52
N GLY A 167 18.65 18.45 12.91
CA GLY A 167 18.66 18.97 14.27
C GLY A 167 19.57 18.20 15.21
N LEU A 168 19.59 18.62 16.46
CA LEU A 168 20.63 18.24 17.41
C LEU A 168 20.59 16.75 17.76
N ALA A 169 19.40 16.19 17.98
CA ALA A 169 19.25 14.75 18.24
C ALA A 169 19.59 13.89 17.00
N GLY A 170 19.20 14.37 15.82
CA GLY A 170 19.49 13.70 14.55
C GLY A 170 20.99 13.68 14.24
N GLU A 171 21.68 14.81 14.40
CA GLU A 171 23.13 14.92 14.23
C GLU A 171 23.89 14.01 15.21
N ALA A 172 23.49 13.98 16.48
CA ALA A 172 24.12 13.12 17.49
C ALA A 172 24.04 11.62 17.12
N LEU A 173 22.85 11.15 16.71
CA LEU A 173 22.67 9.78 16.22
C LEU A 173 23.45 9.51 14.93
N SER A 174 23.56 10.50 14.04
CA SER A 174 24.31 10.37 12.78
C SER A 174 25.81 10.20 13.02
N GLU A 175 26.38 10.96 13.97
CA GLU A 175 27.78 10.82 14.37
C GLU A 175 28.12 9.42 14.90
N LEU A 176 27.17 8.80 15.61
CA LEU A 176 27.28 7.44 16.13
C LEU A 176 26.85 6.36 15.12
N ARG A 177 26.38 6.75 13.93
CA ARG A 177 25.83 5.88 12.88
C ARG A 177 24.58 5.10 13.30
N GLU A 178 23.84 5.60 14.28
CA GLU A 178 22.61 4.99 14.81
C GLU A 178 21.34 5.61 14.19
N GLN A 179 21.46 6.71 13.45
CA GLN A 179 20.32 7.40 12.84
C GLN A 179 19.52 6.48 11.89
N SER A 180 20.21 5.70 11.06
CA SER A 180 19.56 4.77 10.13
C SER A 180 18.79 3.68 10.88
N ASP A 181 19.38 3.11 11.92
CA ASP A 181 18.76 2.05 12.71
C ASP A 181 17.51 2.57 13.45
N PHE A 182 17.59 3.79 14.00
CA PHE A 182 16.45 4.45 14.64
C PHE A 182 15.30 4.71 13.65
N LEU A 183 15.61 5.23 12.46
CA LEU A 183 14.64 5.46 11.40
C LEU A 183 14.01 4.16 10.91
N ALA A 184 14.82 3.10 10.73
CA ALA A 184 14.33 1.79 10.31
C ALA A 184 13.36 1.18 11.34
N GLU A 185 13.62 1.36 12.65
CA GLU A 185 12.74 0.92 13.74
C GLU A 185 11.37 1.62 13.71
N HIS A 186 11.32 2.88 13.27
CA HIS A 186 10.12 3.73 13.34
C HIS A 186 9.48 4.01 11.96
N VAL A 187 10.03 3.46 10.86
CA VAL A 187 9.60 3.76 9.48
C VAL A 187 8.10 3.52 9.27
N ASP A 188 7.54 2.50 9.90
CA ASP A 188 6.15 2.11 9.76
C ASP A 188 5.22 3.15 10.40
N GLN A 189 5.57 3.64 11.59
CA GLN A 189 4.85 4.71 12.27
C GLN A 189 4.98 6.04 11.53
N MET A 190 6.13 6.28 10.89
CA MET A 190 6.35 7.46 10.05
C MET A 190 5.47 7.43 8.80
N LEU A 191 5.34 6.27 8.14
CA LEU A 191 4.47 6.08 6.97
C LEU A 191 2.98 6.16 7.30
N GLU A 192 2.56 5.66 8.47
CA GLU A 192 1.19 5.85 8.95
C GLU A 192 0.89 7.32 9.26
N GLY A 193 1.91 8.06 9.71
CA GLY A 193 1.82 9.46 10.06
C GLY A 193 0.83 9.74 11.21
N GLY A 194 0.40 11.00 11.31
CA GLY A 194 -0.56 11.43 12.31
C GLY A 194 0.04 11.85 13.65
N ALA A 195 -0.72 12.64 14.41
CA ALA A 195 -0.22 13.33 15.59
C ALA A 195 0.23 12.42 16.75
N SER A 196 -0.37 11.22 16.88
CA SER A 196 0.05 10.24 17.89
C SER A 196 1.42 9.67 17.54
N ASN A 197 1.60 9.18 16.31
CA ASN A 197 2.86 8.61 15.84
C ASN A 197 3.98 9.66 15.87
N ILE A 198 3.72 10.89 15.41
CA ILE A 198 4.68 12.00 15.52
C ILE A 198 5.11 12.21 16.98
N SER A 199 4.16 12.21 17.92
CA SER A 199 4.45 12.35 19.34
C SER A 199 5.29 11.19 19.86
N ASP A 200 4.91 9.96 19.55
CA ASP A 200 5.55 8.75 20.06
C ASP A 200 7.01 8.63 19.55
N ILE A 201 7.22 8.84 18.25
CA ILE A 201 8.57 8.89 17.65
C ILE A 201 9.40 10.02 18.24
N SER A 202 8.80 11.21 18.44
CA SER A 202 9.50 12.34 19.06
C SER A 202 9.95 12.04 20.49
N HIS A 203 9.14 11.32 21.28
CA HIS A 203 9.55 10.93 22.63
C HIS A 203 10.62 9.84 22.59
N ALA A 204 10.53 8.86 21.69
CA ALA A 204 11.56 7.85 21.52
C ALA A 204 12.91 8.47 21.13
N LEU A 205 12.91 9.42 20.19
CA LEU A 205 14.10 10.16 19.77
C LEU A 205 14.69 10.99 20.92
N LEU A 206 13.83 11.59 21.75
CA LEU A 206 14.28 12.33 22.94
C LEU A 206 14.95 11.42 23.96
N GLU A 207 14.36 10.27 24.28
CA GLU A 207 14.97 9.34 25.24
C GLU A 207 16.31 8.83 24.72
N ARG A 208 16.41 8.47 23.43
CA ARG A 208 17.69 8.10 22.81
C ARG A 208 18.73 9.22 22.91
N TYR A 209 18.35 10.44 22.57
CA TYR A 209 19.26 11.57 22.67
C TYR A 209 19.73 11.83 24.13
N VAL A 210 18.84 11.66 25.11
CA VAL A 210 19.17 11.79 26.53
C VAL A 210 20.06 10.65 27.01
N GLU A 211 19.88 9.42 26.53
CA GLU A 211 20.80 8.29 26.78
C GLU A 211 22.22 8.64 26.32
N LEU A 212 22.37 9.16 25.09
CA LEU A 212 23.67 9.56 24.53
C LEU A 212 24.37 10.63 25.38
N ILE A 213 23.63 11.61 25.91
CA ILE A 213 24.18 12.64 26.80
C ILE A 213 24.72 12.02 28.10
N HIS A 214 24.06 11.00 28.64
CA HIS A 214 24.51 10.34 29.86
C HIS A 214 25.70 9.39 29.62
N GLU A 215 25.85 8.88 28.39
CA GLU A 215 26.96 8.03 27.98
C GLU A 215 28.22 8.82 27.62
N ASP A 216 28.11 10.13 27.37
CA ASP A 216 29.25 11.01 27.12
C ASP A 216 30.09 11.25 28.39
N GLU A 217 31.11 10.42 28.59
CA GLU A 217 32.05 10.49 29.73
C GLU A 217 32.80 11.83 29.82
N ASP A 218 32.97 12.54 28.70
CA ASP A 218 33.67 13.84 28.64
C ASP A 218 32.72 15.04 28.93
N GLY A 219 31.41 14.80 28.95
CA GLY A 219 30.33 15.79 29.05
C GLY A 219 30.01 16.31 30.46
N ALA A 220 30.94 16.32 31.41
CA ALA A 220 30.65 16.58 32.83
C ALA A 220 29.91 17.91 33.14
N LEU A 221 30.11 18.95 32.33
CA LEU A 221 29.39 20.23 32.46
C LEU A 221 27.95 20.15 31.91
N LEU A 222 27.74 19.38 30.84
CA LEU A 222 26.43 19.15 30.26
C LEU A 222 25.60 18.24 31.16
N ALA A 223 26.20 17.18 31.71
CA ALA A 223 25.58 16.30 32.70
C ALA A 223 25.12 17.07 33.94
N ALA A 224 25.96 17.95 34.51
CA ALA A 224 25.57 18.77 35.66
C ALA A 224 24.45 19.79 35.34
N LEU A 225 24.34 20.23 34.09
CA LEU A 225 23.24 21.07 33.62
C LEU A 225 21.95 20.24 33.50
N PHE A 226 22.03 19.05 32.90
CA PHE A 226 20.93 18.09 32.80
C PHE A 226 20.42 17.69 34.18
N ASP A 227 21.27 17.29 35.12
CA ASP A 227 20.89 16.94 36.50
C ASP A 227 20.02 18.00 37.19
N ARG A 228 20.23 19.27 36.85
CA ARG A 228 19.56 20.41 37.48
C ARG A 228 18.32 20.89 36.74
N PHE A 229 18.29 20.77 35.41
CA PHE A 229 17.26 21.36 34.55
C PHE A 229 16.66 20.33 33.57
N GLU A 230 16.78 19.04 33.86
CA GLU A 230 16.42 17.94 32.95
C GLU A 230 15.06 18.14 32.29
N ASN A 231 14.02 18.40 33.10
CA ASN A 231 12.66 18.57 32.60
C ASN A 231 12.51 19.76 31.65
N ASP A 232 13.17 20.88 31.95
CA ASP A 232 13.11 22.09 31.13
C ASP A 232 13.87 21.88 29.81
N ILE A 233 15.01 21.19 29.86
CA ILE A 233 15.82 20.88 28.68
C ILE A 233 15.11 19.85 27.79
N ARG A 234 14.58 18.77 28.39
CA ARG A 234 13.76 17.76 27.69
C ARG A 234 12.60 18.43 26.95
N ALA A 235 11.83 19.29 27.63
CA ALA A 235 10.72 20.00 27.02
C ALA A 235 11.17 20.93 25.88
N LEU A 236 12.27 21.66 26.07
CA LEU A 236 12.81 22.57 25.07
C LEU A 236 13.27 21.82 23.81
N VAL A 237 14.07 20.76 23.98
CA VAL A 237 14.60 19.93 22.89
C VAL A 237 13.46 19.24 22.15
N LEU A 238 12.50 18.66 22.89
CA LEU A 238 11.34 18.01 22.30
C LEU A 238 10.51 18.97 21.42
N GLU A 239 10.23 20.18 21.90
CA GLU A 239 9.36 21.12 21.18
C GLU A 239 10.06 21.91 20.08
N LYS A 240 11.36 22.21 20.21
CA LYS A 240 12.05 23.14 19.31
C LYS A 240 12.98 22.48 18.31
N ASP A 241 13.38 21.24 18.55
CA ASP A 241 14.34 20.53 17.71
C ASP A 241 13.74 19.22 17.19
N ILE A 242 13.39 18.31 18.10
CA ILE A 242 12.98 16.94 17.76
C ILE A 242 11.65 16.88 17.02
N ARG A 243 10.58 17.50 17.55
CA ARG A 243 9.26 17.43 16.91
C ARG A 243 9.27 18.00 15.49
N PRO A 244 9.86 19.20 15.23
CA PRO A 244 10.01 19.70 13.87
C PRO A 244 10.81 18.78 12.94
N ALA A 245 11.86 18.13 13.45
CA ALA A 245 12.66 17.19 12.66
C ALA A 245 11.88 15.94 12.26
N VAL A 246 11.11 15.36 13.18
CA VAL A 246 10.24 14.21 12.91
C VAL A 246 9.14 14.57 11.91
N GLU A 247 8.51 15.74 12.07
CA GLU A 247 7.51 16.24 11.12
C GLU A 247 8.09 16.40 9.71
N ASN A 248 9.31 16.95 9.59
CA ASN A 248 10.00 17.09 8.31
C ASN A 248 10.33 15.72 7.69
N ALA A 249 10.86 14.78 8.48
CA ALA A 249 11.18 13.43 7.99
C ALA A 249 9.93 12.69 7.47
N ILE A 250 8.77 12.86 8.11
CA ILE A 250 7.50 12.31 7.61
C ILE A 250 7.09 13.00 6.30
N SER A 251 7.24 14.33 6.19
CA SER A 251 6.97 15.04 4.93
C SER A 251 7.88 14.58 3.78
N GLN A 252 9.14 14.24 4.04
CA GLN A 252 10.04 13.67 3.03
C GLN A 252 9.50 12.33 2.49
N LEU A 253 8.96 11.47 3.38
CA LEU A 253 8.32 10.22 2.97
C LEU A 253 7.07 10.42 2.13
N GLU A 254 6.25 11.43 2.46
CA GLU A 254 5.05 11.77 1.68
C GLU A 254 5.41 12.25 0.26
N ASP A 255 6.54 12.94 0.10
CA ASP A 255 7.03 13.41 -1.21
C ASP A 255 7.63 12.28 -2.07
N GLU A 256 8.08 11.18 -1.45
CA GLU A 256 8.71 10.02 -2.10
C GLU A 256 7.76 8.82 -2.35
N SER A 257 6.57 8.81 -1.74
CA SER A 257 5.56 7.72 -1.78
C SER A 257 4.53 7.82 -2.91
#